data_AF-A0A3B8I9U5-F1
#
_entry.id   AF-A0A3B8I9U5-F1
#
_cell.length_a   1.000
_cell.length_b   1.000
_cell.length_c   1.000
_cell.angle_alpha   90.00
_cell.angle_beta   90.00
_cell.angle_gamma   90.00
#
_symmetry.space_group_name_H-M   'P 1'
#
loop_
_entity.id
_entity.type
_entity.pdbx_description
1 polymer ?
#
loop_
_entity_poly.entity_id
_entity_poly.type
_entity_poly.pdbx_seq_one_letter_code
_entity_poly.pdbx_strand_id
1 'polypeptide(L)'
;PGLLMAADATFVLQSTSGTREVTATDFFVSMYTTAIEEGEILTQIKVPVPAAGTKSTYQKFMQPASRFAIVGVAVQLTHFDGKCTNVRVAINGVSAVPYRATAVEQAMEGQACDANSV
;
A
#
# COMPACT_ATOMS: atom_id res chain seq x y z
N PRO A 1 6.84 -2.15 1.49
CA PRO A 1 6.32 -0.76 1.39
C PRO A 1 4.92 -0.66 0.77
N GLY A 2 4.76 -0.98 -0.52
CA GLY A 2 3.48 -0.85 -1.22
C GLY A 2 2.32 -1.63 -0.60
N LEU A 3 2.57 -2.81 -0.01
CA LEU A 3 1.51 -3.54 0.71
C LEU A 3 0.86 -2.69 1.82
N LEU A 4 1.66 -1.94 2.58
CA LEU A 4 1.17 -1.08 3.64
C LEU A 4 0.42 0.14 3.08
N MET A 5 0.81 0.63 1.90
CA MET A 5 0.02 1.65 1.19
C MET A 5 -1.33 1.11 0.73
N ALA A 6 -1.39 -0.11 0.16
CA ALA A 6 -2.65 -0.72 -0.27
C ALA A 6 -3.59 -1.04 0.90
N ALA A 7 -3.03 -1.32 2.09
CA ALA A 7 -3.78 -1.57 3.30
C ALA A 7 -4.19 -0.29 4.07
N ASP A 8 -3.95 0.91 3.51
CA ASP A 8 -4.18 2.20 4.17
C ASP A 8 -3.57 2.27 5.58
N ALA A 9 -2.35 1.75 5.73
CA ALA A 9 -1.67 1.70 7.03
C ALA A 9 -1.16 3.08 7.47
N THR A 10 -1.02 3.24 8.78
CA THR A 10 -0.42 4.41 9.43
C THR A 10 0.77 4.00 10.27
N PHE A 11 1.87 4.73 10.14
CA PHE A 11 3.11 4.55 10.89
C PHE A 11 3.12 5.46 12.12
N VAL A 12 3.49 4.91 13.27
CA VAL A 12 3.61 5.66 14.53
C VAL A 12 5.08 5.90 14.84
N LEU A 13 5.47 7.17 14.86
CA LEU A 13 6.83 7.62 15.11
C LEU A 13 6.90 8.21 16.51
N GLN A 14 7.89 7.77 17.29
CA GLN A 14 8.10 8.21 18.66
C GLN A 14 9.49 8.81 18.82
N SER A 15 9.57 9.95 19.50
CA SER A 15 10.81 10.60 19.94
C SER A 15 10.74 10.92 21.44
N THR A 16 11.76 11.59 21.96
CA THR A 16 11.77 12.10 23.34
C THR A 16 10.73 13.20 23.58
N SER A 17 10.29 13.89 22.53
CA SER A 17 9.28 14.96 22.61
C SER A 17 7.84 14.48 22.47
N GLY A 18 7.60 13.23 22.05
CA GLY A 18 6.25 12.68 21.92
C GLY A 18 6.10 11.70 20.77
N THR A 19 4.87 11.57 20.29
CA THR A 19 4.48 10.61 19.25
C THR A 19 3.69 11.31 18.15
N ARG A 20 3.96 10.98 16.89
CA ARG A 20 3.15 11.41 15.73
C ARG A 20 2.85 10.26 14.79
N GLU A 21 1.89 10.48 13.91
CA GLU A 21 1.43 9.51 12.92
C GLU A 21 1.68 10.01 11.50
N VAL A 22 2.11 9.10 10.62
CA VAL A 22 2.35 9.37 9.20
C VAL A 22 1.70 8.27 8.38
N THR A 23 0.92 8.60 7.36
CA THR A 23 0.28 7.60 6.51
C THR A 23 1.32 6.82 5.71
N ALA A 24 1.00 5.60 5.28
CA ALA A 24 1.93 4.83 4.48
C ALA A 24 2.22 5.46 3.10
N THR A 25 1.29 6.25 2.57
CA THR A 25 1.46 7.01 1.32
C THR A 25 2.44 8.17 1.47
N ASP A 26 2.51 8.78 2.66
CA ASP A 26 3.36 9.95 2.91
C ASP A 26 4.72 9.59 3.53
N PHE A 27 4.91 8.34 3.96
CA PHE A 27 6.10 7.92 4.68
C PHE A 27 7.35 7.74 3.80
N PHE A 28 7.19 7.34 2.54
CA PHE A 28 8.32 7.04 1.65
C PHE A 28 8.57 8.21 0.70
N VAL A 29 9.68 8.93 0.90
CA VAL A 29 9.94 10.21 0.23
C VAL A 29 10.86 10.03 -0.99
N SER A 30 11.91 9.22 -0.87
CA SER A 30 12.82 8.91 -1.97
C SER A 30 13.60 7.61 -1.69
N MET A 31 14.53 7.24 -2.58
CA MET A 31 15.39 6.09 -2.37
C MET A 31 16.23 6.27 -1.09
N TYR A 32 16.05 5.37 -0.13
CA TYR A 32 16.65 5.43 1.22
C TYR A 32 16.24 6.65 2.07
N THR A 33 15.17 7.37 1.71
CA THR A 33 14.64 8.49 2.51
C THR A 33 13.18 8.26 2.87
N THR A 34 12.87 8.45 4.16
CA THR A 34 11.51 8.36 4.70
C THR A 34 11.15 9.66 5.40
N ALA A 35 9.91 9.78 5.85
CA ALA A 35 9.44 10.92 6.63
C ALA A 35 9.93 10.95 8.08
N ILE A 36 10.72 9.96 8.53
CA ILE A 36 11.35 9.93 9.87
C ILE A 36 12.30 11.11 10.03
N GLU A 37 12.17 11.81 11.16
CA GLU A 37 13.06 12.89 11.59
C GLU A 37 14.13 12.39 12.57
N GLU A 38 15.14 13.21 12.84
CA GLU A 38 16.22 12.86 13.77
C GLU A 38 15.67 12.62 15.19
N GLY A 39 16.11 11.53 15.81
CA GLY A 39 15.64 11.12 17.14
C GLY A 39 14.28 10.41 17.15
N GLU A 40 13.64 10.22 15.99
CA GLU A 40 12.41 9.41 15.89
C GLU A 40 12.71 7.93 15.65
N ILE A 41 11.85 7.08 16.21
CA ILE A 41 11.83 5.64 16.01
C ILE A 41 10.43 5.23 15.56
N LEU A 42 10.34 4.42 14.51
CA LEU A 42 9.08 3.76 14.14
C LEU A 42 8.75 2.67 15.17
N THR A 43 7.71 2.89 15.97
CA THR A 43 7.35 1.98 17.07
C THR A 43 6.13 1.12 16.78
N GLN A 44 5.22 1.56 15.90
CA GLN A 44 4.03 0.79 15.53
C GLN A 44 3.66 0.98 14.06
N ILE A 45 3.00 -0.04 13.52
CA ILE A 45 2.29 0.02 12.24
C ILE A 45 0.83 -0.30 12.53
N LYS A 46 -0.03 0.70 12.35
CA LYS A 46 -1.48 0.55 12.48
C LYS A 46 -2.05 0.16 11.13
N VAL A 47 -2.57 -1.05 11.02
CA VAL A 47 -3.24 -1.52 9.80
C VAL A 47 -4.74 -1.61 10.09
N PRO A 48 -5.59 -0.82 9.41
CA PRO A 48 -7.04 -0.93 9.56
C PRO A 48 -7.53 -2.35 9.30
N VAL A 49 -8.47 -2.83 10.12
CA VAL A 49 -9.14 -4.12 9.89
C VAL A 49 -10.01 -3.98 8.63
N PRO A 50 -9.79 -4.78 7.59
CA PRO A 50 -10.58 -4.67 6.36
C PRO A 50 -12.06 -4.97 6.62
N ALA A 51 -12.95 -4.27 5.92
CA ALA A 51 -14.39 -4.56 5.96
C ALA A 51 -14.68 -5.99 5.48
N ALA A 52 -15.78 -6.58 5.96
CA ALA A 52 -16.21 -7.91 5.51
C ALA A 52 -16.36 -7.95 3.98
N GLY A 53 -15.94 -9.06 3.36
CA GLY A 53 -15.91 -9.20 1.90
C GLY A 53 -14.68 -8.58 1.22
N THR A 54 -13.80 -7.92 1.97
CA THR A 54 -12.51 -7.46 1.43
C THR A 54 -11.59 -8.63 1.09
N LYS A 55 -10.97 -8.54 -0.08
CA LYS A 55 -9.96 -9.47 -0.59
C LYS A 55 -8.67 -8.68 -0.84
N SER A 56 -7.55 -9.36 -0.66
CA SER A 56 -6.24 -8.79 -0.98
C SER A 56 -5.35 -9.82 -1.66
N THR A 57 -4.42 -9.33 -2.47
CA THR A 57 -3.39 -10.16 -3.09
C THR A 57 -2.10 -9.37 -3.24
N TYR A 58 -0.98 -10.09 -3.25
CA TYR A 58 0.32 -9.52 -3.56
C TYR A 58 0.99 -10.38 -4.62
N GLN A 59 1.20 -9.81 -5.80
CA GLN A 59 1.90 -10.47 -6.90
C GLN A 59 3.31 -9.91 -6.99
N LYS A 60 4.29 -10.80 -7.11
CA LYS A 60 5.71 -10.46 -7.03
C LYS A 60 6.47 -11.10 -8.19
N PHE A 61 6.99 -10.27 -9.08
CA PHE A 61 8.01 -10.69 -10.02
C PHE A 61 9.37 -10.62 -9.34
N MET A 62 9.94 -11.78 -9.03
CA MET A 62 11.12 -11.89 -8.15
C MET A 62 12.43 -11.87 -8.93
N GLN A 63 13.41 -11.15 -8.40
CA GLN A 63 14.79 -11.26 -8.84
C GLN A 63 15.31 -12.67 -8.47
N PRO A 64 15.90 -13.44 -9.41
CA PRO A 64 16.24 -14.86 -9.16
C PRO A 64 17.23 -15.12 -8.01
N ALA A 65 18.21 -14.25 -7.82
CA ALA A 65 19.27 -14.37 -6.83
C ALA A 65 18.88 -13.81 -5.45
N SER A 66 18.48 -12.54 -5.38
CA SER A 66 18.16 -11.82 -4.14
C SER A 66 16.74 -12.07 -3.64
N ARG A 67 15.86 -12.57 -4.51
CA ARG A 67 14.42 -12.73 -4.27
C ARG A 67 13.71 -11.41 -3.94
N PHE A 68 14.34 -10.24 -4.11
CA PHE A 68 13.61 -8.97 -4.04
C PHE A 68 12.56 -8.89 -5.16
N ALA A 69 11.50 -8.11 -4.92
CA ALA A 69 10.54 -7.81 -5.98
C ALA A 69 11.25 -6.88 -6.97
N ILE A 70 11.47 -7.35 -8.21
CA ILE A 70 11.77 -6.44 -9.33
C ILE A 70 10.54 -5.55 -9.53
N VAL A 71 9.37 -6.17 -9.59
CA VAL A 71 8.07 -5.49 -9.52
C VAL A 71 7.20 -6.24 -8.52
N GLY A 72 6.47 -5.49 -7.70
CA GLY A 72 5.47 -6.04 -6.80
C GLY A 72 4.21 -5.21 -6.80
N VAL A 73 3.06 -5.86 -6.92
CA VAL A 73 1.75 -5.20 -6.93
C VAL A 73 0.94 -5.73 -5.75
N ALA A 74 0.57 -4.84 -4.84
CA ALA A 74 -0.37 -5.11 -3.76
C ALA A 74 -1.74 -4.57 -4.15
N VAL A 75 -2.76 -5.42 -4.06
CA VAL A 75 -4.15 -5.03 -4.32
C VAL A 75 -4.98 -5.38 -3.10
N GLN A 76 -5.87 -4.48 -2.72
CA GLN A 76 -6.96 -4.71 -1.78
C GLN A 76 -8.24 -4.12 -2.36
N LEU A 77 -9.34 -4.85 -2.32
CA LEU A 77 -10.65 -4.36 -2.74
C LEU A 77 -11.76 -5.12 -2.00
N THR A 78 -12.92 -4.50 -1.87
CA THR A 78 -14.13 -5.13 -1.34
C THR A 78 -14.99 -5.60 -2.51
N HIS A 79 -15.38 -6.87 -2.50
CA HIS A 79 -16.37 -7.39 -3.43
C HIS A 79 -17.75 -7.29 -2.79
N PHE A 80 -18.61 -6.46 -3.35
CA PHE A 80 -19.97 -6.24 -2.87
C PHE A 80 -20.94 -6.20 -4.05
N ASP A 81 -21.95 -7.07 -4.05
CA ASP A 81 -22.99 -7.12 -5.08
C ASP A 81 -22.45 -7.18 -6.52
N GLY A 82 -21.47 -8.06 -6.76
CA GLY A 82 -20.83 -8.22 -8.08
C GLY A 82 -19.83 -7.12 -8.44
N LYS A 83 -19.68 -6.07 -7.61
CA LYS A 83 -18.87 -4.89 -7.89
C LYS A 83 -17.64 -4.78 -7.01
N CYS A 84 -16.63 -4.13 -7.55
CA CYS A 84 -15.40 -3.79 -6.87
C CYS A 84 -15.54 -2.42 -6.21
N THR A 85 -15.37 -2.37 -4.89
CA THR A 85 -15.41 -1.12 -4.11
C THR A 85 -14.20 -1.02 -3.20
N ASN A 86 -13.90 0.19 -2.71
CA ASN A 86 -12.70 0.45 -1.90
C ASN A 86 -11.43 -0.10 -2.55
N VAL A 87 -11.26 0.15 -3.85
CA VAL A 87 -10.13 -0.40 -4.60
C VAL A 87 -8.85 0.33 -4.21
N ARG A 88 -7.80 -0.44 -3.89
CA ARG A 88 -6.49 0.01 -3.44
C ARG A 88 -5.42 -0.79 -4.20
N VAL A 89 -4.59 -0.11 -4.99
CA VAL A 89 -3.53 -0.72 -5.80
C VAL A 89 -2.23 0.01 -5.54
N ALA A 90 -1.24 -0.69 -5.01
CA ALA A 90 0.08 -0.13 -4.75
C ALA A 90 1.17 -0.91 -5.48
N ILE A 91 2.10 -0.20 -6.12
CA ILE A 91 3.15 -0.79 -6.94
C ILE A 91 4.53 -0.48 -6.35
N ASN A 92 5.39 -1.49 -6.32
CA ASN A 92 6.80 -1.41 -5.91
C ASN A 92 7.72 -1.67 -7.11
N GLY A 93 8.89 -1.05 -7.12
CA GLY A 93 10.00 -1.40 -8.03
C GLY A 93 9.97 -0.78 -9.43
N VAL A 94 8.92 -0.01 -9.76
CA VAL A 94 8.77 0.69 -11.06
C VAL A 94 8.92 2.22 -10.94
N SER A 95 9.34 2.70 -9.77
CA SER A 95 9.60 4.12 -9.46
C SER A 95 10.62 4.20 -8.32
N ALA A 96 11.14 5.41 -8.05
CA ALA A 96 12.06 5.67 -6.94
C ALA A 96 11.45 5.35 -5.57
N VAL A 97 10.13 5.48 -5.45
CA VAL A 97 9.35 5.11 -4.27
C VAL A 97 8.15 4.25 -4.68
N PRO A 98 7.65 3.37 -3.78
CA PRO A 98 6.33 2.79 -3.97
C PRO A 98 5.25 3.87 -4.11
N TYR A 99 4.17 3.58 -4.82
CA TYR A 99 3.07 4.53 -4.98
C TYR A 99 1.73 3.83 -5.15
N ARG A 100 0.65 4.57 -4.92
CA ARG A 100 -0.73 4.16 -5.20
C ARG A 100 -1.06 4.43 -6.67
N ALA A 101 -1.46 3.40 -7.41
CA ALA A 101 -1.86 3.50 -8.80
C ALA A 101 -3.32 4.01 -8.89
N THR A 102 -3.53 5.26 -8.49
CA THR A 102 -4.87 5.86 -8.32
C THR A 102 -5.72 5.85 -9.58
N ALA A 103 -5.10 5.94 -10.77
CA ALA A 103 -5.81 5.80 -12.04
C ALA A 103 -6.47 4.41 -12.19
N VAL A 104 -5.79 3.34 -11.76
CA VAL A 104 -6.33 1.97 -11.77
C VAL A 104 -7.44 1.84 -10.73
N GLU A 105 -7.24 2.40 -9.54
CA GLU A 105 -8.25 2.40 -8.48
C GLU A 105 -9.55 3.06 -8.96
N GLN A 106 -9.45 4.24 -9.57
CA GLN A 106 -10.59 4.98 -10.11
C GLN A 106 -11.28 4.24 -11.26
N ALA A 107 -10.52 3.59 -12.13
CA ALA A 107 -11.08 2.84 -13.26
C ALA A 107 -11.89 1.62 -12.79
N MET A 108 -11.46 0.96 -11.71
CA MET A 108 -12.10 -0.25 -11.19
C MET A 108 -13.23 0.01 -10.18
N GLU A 109 -13.25 1.18 -9.54
CA GLU A 109 -14.25 1.50 -8.53
C GLU A 109 -15.67 1.46 -9.14
N GLY A 110 -16.55 0.65 -8.54
CA GLY A 110 -17.92 0.43 -8.98
C GLY A 110 -18.09 -0.48 -10.21
N GLN A 111 -16.99 -0.93 -10.83
CA GLN A 111 -17.03 -1.89 -11.95
C GLN A 111 -17.31 -3.31 -11.46
N ALA A 112 -17.65 -4.21 -12.39
CA ALA A 112 -17.77 -5.63 -12.06
C ALA A 112 -16.42 -6.19 -11.56
N CYS A 113 -16.46 -7.12 -10.60
CA CYS A 113 -15.25 -7.81 -10.13
C CYS A 113 -14.97 -9.06 -10.97
N ASP A 114 -14.72 -8.91 -12.26
CA ASP A 114 -14.37 -10.01 -13.16
C ASP A 114 -13.19 -9.68 -14.08
N ALA A 115 -12.73 -10.68 -14.82
CA ALA A 115 -11.55 -10.58 -15.67
C ALA A 115 -11.75 -9.69 -16.92
N ASN A 116 -12.98 -9.27 -17.22
CA ASN A 116 -13.29 -8.41 -18.38
C ASN A 116 -13.43 -6.93 -18.00
N SER A 117 -13.30 -6.63 -16.71
CA SER A 117 -13.43 -5.29 -16.17
C SER A 117 -12.07 -4.57 -16.24
N VAL A 118 -12.05 -3.50 -17.04
CA VAL A 118 -10.90 -2.62 -17.39
C VAL A 118 -9.66 -3.32 -17.95
#